data_AF-A0A7S0XCM7-F1
#
_entry.id   AF-A0A7S0XCM7-F1
#
_cell.length_a   1.000
_cell.length_b   1.000
_cell.length_c   1.000
_cell.angle_alpha   90.00
_cell.angle_beta   90.00
_cell.angle_gamma   90.00
#
_symmetry.space_group_name_H-M   'P 1'
#
loop_
_entity.id
_entity.type
_entity.pdbx_description
1 polymer ?
#
loop_
_entity_poly.entity_id
_entity_poly.type
_entity_poly.pdbx_seq_one_letter_code
_entity_poly.pdbx_strand_id
1 'polypeptide(L)'
;LNNSNTWIIKNLYQILLDNEIVTDNNESLVVEILYTIAEMVVYGDNKSEMLFDFFCEKNMLSLFLRIMWAPQQLDTGVICSDKVHIQILQTLSILINSVKNNTSLYYLLSNNYINEMLIFPHNFEEDESLRDQFVSFMKTLSLRLNPQTIQFFFVEESGSFPLLSRAIDMLHFNEPMVRIASQTTILNIFKVCDNRARSYALQDEFMYKFLSEIVLIMENFFYTLVHLCMEYHALSVELDSVDLSNKSYYETISYKLNRIELSVNDQISATEDWF
;
A
#
# COMPACT_ATOMS: atom_id res chain seq x y z
N LEU A 1 13.57 -29.95 -16.67
CA LEU A 1 13.41 -28.61 -16.05
C LEU A 1 11.98 -28.40 -15.53
N ASN A 2 10.91 -28.77 -16.26
CA ASN A 2 9.53 -28.61 -15.74
C ASN A 2 9.21 -29.51 -14.53
N ASN A 3 9.59 -30.80 -14.54
CA ASN A 3 9.29 -31.69 -13.41
C ASN A 3 10.01 -31.33 -12.10
N SER A 4 11.20 -30.75 -12.17
CA SER A 4 11.94 -30.32 -10.98
C SER A 4 11.27 -29.12 -10.31
N ASN A 5 10.83 -28.13 -11.09
CA ASN A 5 10.16 -26.94 -10.55
C ASN A 5 8.79 -27.29 -9.94
N THR A 6 8.03 -28.20 -10.57
CA THR A 6 6.77 -28.68 -10.00
C THR A 6 6.96 -29.45 -8.70
N TRP A 7 8.06 -30.20 -8.55
CA TRP A 7 8.37 -30.87 -7.28
C TRP A 7 8.77 -29.86 -6.20
N ILE A 8 9.57 -28.85 -6.55
CA ILE A 8 10.01 -27.80 -5.62
C ILE A 8 8.79 -27.04 -5.07
N ILE A 9 7.88 -26.56 -5.93
CA ILE A 9 6.71 -25.80 -5.46
C ILE A 9 5.78 -26.65 -4.58
N LYS A 10 5.67 -27.96 -4.88
CA LYS A 10 4.95 -28.91 -4.03
C LYS A 10 5.59 -29.05 -2.66
N ASN A 11 6.91 -29.16 -2.60
CA ASN A 11 7.64 -29.25 -1.34
C ASN A 11 7.52 -27.96 -0.52
N LEU A 12 7.70 -26.80 -1.16
CA LEU A 12 7.52 -25.49 -0.53
C LEU A 12 6.11 -25.31 0.03
N TYR A 13 5.10 -25.72 -0.73
CA TYR A 13 3.70 -25.71 -0.27
C TYR A 13 3.49 -26.57 0.98
N GLN A 14 4.07 -27.78 1.03
CA GLN A 14 3.97 -28.62 2.24
C GLN A 14 4.65 -27.98 3.44
N ILE A 15 5.86 -27.44 3.27
CA ILE A 15 6.56 -26.76 4.37
C ILE A 15 5.75 -25.55 4.86
N LEU A 16 5.10 -24.82 3.94
CA LEU A 16 4.26 -23.70 4.30
C LEU A 16 3.01 -24.12 5.08
N LEU A 17 2.36 -25.24 4.73
CA LEU A 17 1.25 -25.82 5.51
C LEU A 17 1.68 -26.23 6.92
N ASP A 18 2.88 -26.79 7.06
CA ASP A 18 3.42 -27.18 8.36
C ASP A 18 3.78 -25.97 9.23
N ASN A 19 3.88 -24.78 8.64
CA ASN A 19 4.26 -23.52 9.29
C ASN A 19 3.18 -22.43 9.16
N GLU A 20 1.89 -22.80 9.15
CA GLU A 20 0.79 -21.83 9.10
C GLU A 20 0.79 -20.88 10.30
N ILE A 21 1.17 -21.39 11.49
CA ILE A 21 1.34 -20.56 12.69
C ILE A 21 2.76 -20.01 12.69
N VAL A 22 2.86 -18.69 12.51
CA VAL A 22 4.13 -17.98 12.48
C VAL A 22 4.61 -17.70 13.92
N THR A 23 5.86 -18.01 14.16
CA THR A 23 6.63 -17.76 15.38
C THR A 23 7.97 -17.13 14.99
N ASP A 24 8.67 -16.52 15.94
CA ASP A 24 9.98 -15.90 15.68
C ASP A 24 11.01 -16.87 15.05
N ASN A 25 10.86 -18.17 15.31
CA ASN A 25 11.77 -19.21 14.80
C ASN A 25 11.52 -19.57 13.33
N ASN A 26 10.26 -19.47 12.85
CA ASN A 26 9.90 -19.86 11.48
C ASN A 26 9.55 -18.67 10.58
N GLU A 27 9.45 -17.45 11.12
CA GLU A 27 9.15 -16.21 10.40
C GLU A 27 10.02 -16.06 9.14
N SER A 28 11.34 -16.16 9.30
CA SER A 28 12.29 -15.98 8.18
C SER A 28 12.12 -17.04 7.10
N LEU A 29 11.83 -18.29 7.50
CA LEU A 29 11.57 -19.39 6.58
C LEU A 29 10.26 -19.15 5.80
N VAL A 30 9.19 -18.74 6.49
CA VAL A 30 7.90 -18.45 5.85
C VAL A 30 8.04 -17.31 4.83
N VAL A 31 8.75 -16.24 5.20
CA VAL A 31 9.02 -15.10 4.30
C VAL A 31 9.75 -15.57 3.04
N GLU A 32 10.83 -16.36 3.19
CA GLU A 32 11.61 -16.87 2.05
C GLU A 32 10.77 -17.80 1.15
N ILE A 33 9.94 -18.65 1.73
CA ILE A 33 9.06 -19.55 0.98
C ILE A 33 8.03 -18.75 0.18
N LEU A 34 7.38 -17.75 0.79
CA LEU A 34 6.39 -16.89 0.12
C LEU A 34 7.01 -16.13 -1.06
N TYR A 35 8.23 -15.63 -0.89
CA TYR A 35 8.97 -14.98 -1.96
C TYR A 35 9.30 -15.96 -3.10
N THR A 36 9.86 -17.13 -2.76
CA THR A 36 10.24 -18.15 -3.74
C THR A 36 9.04 -18.65 -4.54
N ILE A 37 7.88 -18.85 -3.88
CA ILE A 37 6.63 -19.21 -4.55
C ILE A 37 6.23 -18.13 -5.55
N ALA A 38 6.34 -16.84 -5.20
CA ALA A 38 6.04 -15.74 -6.11
C ALA A 38 6.89 -15.83 -7.38
N GLU A 39 8.22 -15.95 -7.24
CA GLU A 39 9.13 -16.04 -8.37
C GLU A 39 8.84 -17.25 -9.27
N MET A 40 8.56 -18.41 -8.67
CA MET A 40 8.24 -19.63 -9.40
C MET A 40 6.94 -19.50 -10.20
N VAL A 41 5.91 -18.91 -9.61
CA VAL A 41 4.61 -18.72 -10.27
C VAL A 41 4.70 -17.67 -11.38
N VAL A 42 5.43 -16.57 -11.15
CA VAL A 42 5.74 -15.54 -12.17
C VAL A 42 6.50 -16.14 -13.35
N TYR A 43 7.48 -17.00 -13.07
CA TYR A 43 8.20 -17.74 -14.10
C TYR A 43 7.27 -18.69 -14.86
N GLY A 44 6.33 -19.32 -14.15
CA GLY A 44 5.28 -20.19 -14.67
C GLY A 44 4.38 -19.49 -15.69
N ASP A 45 3.75 -18.37 -15.33
CA ASP A 45 2.82 -17.64 -16.21
C ASP A 45 3.49 -17.23 -17.56
N ASN A 46 4.80 -16.97 -17.54
CA ASN A 46 5.54 -16.57 -18.73
C ASN A 46 6.00 -17.73 -19.64
N LYS A 47 6.08 -18.98 -19.13
CA LYS A 47 6.75 -20.09 -19.84
C LYS A 47 6.06 -21.46 -19.75
N SER A 48 5.27 -21.71 -18.71
CA SER A 48 4.63 -22.99 -18.41
C SER A 48 3.45 -22.80 -17.44
N GLU A 49 2.22 -22.86 -17.95
CA GLU A 49 0.98 -22.70 -17.18
C GLU A 49 0.88 -23.65 -15.96
N MET A 50 1.52 -24.82 -16.02
CA MET A 50 1.48 -25.83 -14.94
C MET A 50 1.83 -25.33 -13.53
N LEU A 51 2.71 -24.34 -13.37
CA LEU A 51 3.05 -23.80 -12.04
C LEU A 51 1.96 -22.87 -11.51
N PHE A 52 1.36 -22.09 -12.40
CA PHE A 52 0.20 -21.25 -12.06
C PHE A 52 -1.03 -22.12 -11.81
N ASP A 53 -1.25 -23.16 -12.62
CA ASP A 53 -2.32 -24.14 -12.41
C ASP A 53 -2.20 -24.81 -11.04
N PHE A 54 -0.99 -25.24 -10.65
CA PHE A 54 -0.75 -25.78 -9.31
C PHE A 54 -1.08 -24.78 -8.20
N PHE A 55 -0.68 -23.51 -8.36
CA PHE A 55 -1.01 -22.44 -7.43
C PHE A 55 -2.53 -22.26 -7.27
N CYS A 56 -3.26 -22.36 -8.37
CA CYS A 56 -4.72 -22.29 -8.40
C CYS A 56 -5.34 -23.53 -7.73
N GLU A 57 -4.96 -24.73 -8.16
CA GLU A 57 -5.46 -26.02 -7.65
C GLU A 57 -5.30 -26.15 -6.13
N LYS A 58 -4.23 -25.59 -5.56
CA LYS A 58 -3.97 -25.61 -4.11
C LYS A 58 -4.58 -24.45 -3.34
N ASN A 59 -5.26 -23.54 -4.03
CA ASN A 59 -5.89 -22.36 -3.43
C ASN A 59 -4.91 -21.57 -2.54
N MET A 60 -3.74 -21.28 -3.09
CA MET A 60 -2.62 -20.66 -2.35
C MET A 60 -2.97 -19.29 -1.75
N LEU A 61 -3.87 -18.53 -2.39
CA LEU A 61 -4.36 -17.26 -1.87
C LEU A 61 -5.10 -17.43 -0.53
N SER A 62 -5.90 -18.49 -0.40
CA SER A 62 -6.55 -18.82 0.87
C SER A 62 -5.52 -19.19 1.94
N LEU A 63 -4.48 -19.94 1.58
CA LEU A 63 -3.38 -20.25 2.51
C LEU A 63 -2.67 -18.98 2.99
N PHE A 64 -2.39 -18.02 2.09
CA PHE A 64 -1.79 -16.75 2.48
C PHE A 64 -2.67 -15.99 3.47
N LEU A 65 -3.98 -15.94 3.24
CA LEU A 65 -4.92 -15.36 4.21
C LEU A 65 -4.92 -16.08 5.54
N ARG A 66 -4.92 -17.42 5.55
CA ARG A 66 -4.82 -18.18 6.81
C ARG A 66 -3.56 -17.83 7.60
N ILE A 67 -2.43 -17.65 6.91
CA ILE A 67 -1.17 -17.22 7.54
C ILE A 67 -1.26 -15.78 8.06
N MET A 68 -1.91 -14.86 7.34
CA MET A 68 -2.14 -13.49 7.82
C MET A 68 -3.01 -13.46 9.08
N TRP A 69 -4.06 -14.31 9.11
CA TRP A 69 -4.98 -14.46 10.24
C TRP A 69 -4.45 -15.38 11.35
N ALA A 70 -3.30 -16.03 11.14
CA ALA A 70 -2.77 -16.99 12.11
C ALA A 70 -2.40 -16.25 13.42
N PRO A 71 -2.94 -16.69 14.56
CA PRO A 71 -2.62 -16.09 15.85
C PRO A 71 -1.17 -16.42 16.23
N GLN A 72 -0.39 -15.41 16.64
CA GLN A 72 0.89 -15.67 17.30
C GLN A 72 0.66 -16.31 18.68
N GLN A 73 1.55 -17.23 19.04
CA GLN A 73 1.65 -17.75 20.41
C GLN A 73 2.36 -16.73 21.31
N LEU A 74 1.69 -15.66 21.71
CA LEU A 74 2.10 -14.90 22.89
C LEU A 74 0.89 -14.37 23.65
N ASP A 75 0.95 -14.48 24.98
CA ASP A 75 -0.10 -14.20 25.98
C ASP A 75 -0.59 -12.73 26.04
N THR A 76 -0.24 -11.89 25.07
CA THR A 76 -0.55 -10.46 25.06
C THR A 76 -0.89 -9.95 23.66
N GLY A 77 -2.14 -10.16 23.22
CA GLY A 77 -2.70 -9.46 22.06
C GLY A 77 -2.25 -10.00 20.69
N VAL A 78 -3.24 -10.23 19.83
CA VAL A 78 -3.13 -10.87 18.52
C VAL A 78 -2.56 -9.88 17.49
N ILE A 79 -1.58 -10.28 16.69
CA ILE A 79 -1.40 -10.01 15.23
C ILE A 79 -0.16 -10.82 14.74
N CYS A 80 -0.20 -11.35 13.52
CA CYS A 80 0.92 -12.06 12.86
C CYS A 80 2.07 -11.07 12.56
N SER A 81 3.33 -11.55 12.46
CA SER A 81 4.49 -10.64 12.28
C SER A 81 4.30 -9.75 11.05
N ASP A 82 4.52 -8.44 11.23
CA ASP A 82 4.43 -7.45 10.15
C ASP A 82 5.32 -7.83 8.97
N LYS A 83 6.47 -8.50 9.19
CA LYS A 83 7.33 -8.95 8.08
C LYS A 83 6.65 -9.98 7.18
N VAL A 84 5.86 -10.89 7.75
CA VAL A 84 5.10 -11.87 6.96
C VAL A 84 3.96 -11.18 6.23
N HIS A 85 3.28 -10.22 6.86
CA HIS A 85 2.23 -9.42 6.18
C HIS A 85 2.80 -8.64 5.00
N ILE A 86 3.90 -7.92 5.22
CA ILE A 86 4.66 -7.22 4.17
C ILE A 86 5.00 -8.20 3.04
N GLN A 87 5.55 -9.37 3.35
CA GLN A 87 5.94 -10.35 2.33
C GLN A 87 4.74 -10.87 1.55
N ILE A 88 3.59 -11.13 2.19
CA ILE A 88 2.38 -11.58 1.50
C ILE A 88 1.88 -10.50 0.54
N LEU A 89 1.78 -9.24 1.00
CA LEU A 89 1.40 -8.10 0.17
C LEU A 89 2.37 -7.90 -1.00
N GLN A 90 3.68 -8.08 -0.79
CA GLN A 90 4.70 -8.05 -1.83
C GLN A 90 4.50 -9.16 -2.86
N THR A 91 4.38 -10.40 -2.39
CA THR A 91 4.19 -11.58 -3.23
C THR A 91 2.95 -11.40 -4.12
N LEU A 92 1.84 -10.93 -3.57
CA LEU A 92 0.62 -10.67 -4.34
C LEU A 92 0.78 -9.52 -5.34
N SER A 93 1.46 -8.44 -4.94
CA SER A 93 1.77 -7.33 -5.85
C SER A 93 2.57 -7.82 -7.06
N ILE A 94 3.58 -8.66 -6.83
CA ILE A 94 4.40 -9.26 -7.89
C ILE A 94 3.54 -10.16 -8.78
N LEU A 95 2.73 -11.05 -8.20
CA LEU A 95 1.85 -11.94 -8.96
C LEU A 95 0.90 -11.16 -9.86
N ILE A 96 0.13 -10.23 -9.30
CA ILE A 96 -0.85 -9.43 -10.03
C ILE A 96 -0.20 -8.57 -11.12
N ASN A 97 0.98 -8.02 -10.85
CA ASN A 97 1.69 -7.22 -11.85
C ASN A 97 2.39 -8.07 -12.92
N SER A 98 2.73 -9.31 -12.63
CA SER A 98 3.42 -10.19 -13.58
C SER A 98 2.48 -10.87 -14.56
N VAL A 99 1.23 -11.12 -14.15
CA VAL A 99 0.29 -11.90 -14.95
C VAL A 99 -0.10 -11.17 -16.23
N LYS A 100 0.03 -11.88 -17.35
CA LYS A 100 -0.31 -11.39 -18.70
C LYS A 100 -1.63 -11.93 -19.22
N ASN A 101 -2.01 -13.14 -18.80
CA ASN A 101 -3.25 -13.76 -19.23
C ASN A 101 -4.44 -13.22 -18.42
N ASN A 102 -5.49 -12.77 -19.10
CA ASN A 102 -6.72 -12.28 -18.46
C ASN A 102 -7.39 -13.37 -17.60
N THR A 103 -7.33 -14.64 -18.01
CA THR A 103 -7.90 -15.75 -17.22
C THR A 103 -7.18 -15.89 -15.88
N SER A 104 -5.85 -15.86 -15.88
CA SER A 104 -5.02 -15.89 -14.67
C SER A 104 -5.30 -14.68 -13.78
N LEU A 105 -5.44 -13.49 -14.37
CA LEU A 105 -5.77 -12.27 -13.62
C LEU A 105 -7.15 -12.39 -12.97
N TYR A 106 -8.16 -12.86 -13.71
CA TYR A 106 -9.51 -13.03 -13.19
C TYR A 106 -9.55 -14.04 -12.06
N TYR A 107 -8.81 -15.15 -12.17
CA TYR A 107 -8.69 -16.11 -11.07
C TYR A 107 -8.13 -15.48 -9.78
N LEU A 108 -7.07 -14.67 -9.90
CA LEU A 108 -6.46 -14.02 -8.72
C LEU A 108 -7.43 -13.03 -8.06
N LEU A 109 -8.28 -12.36 -8.84
CA LEU A 109 -9.20 -11.32 -8.34
C LEU A 109 -10.58 -11.88 -7.91
N SER A 110 -11.08 -12.95 -8.54
CA SER A 110 -12.51 -13.34 -8.47
C SER A 110 -12.94 -13.97 -7.15
N ASN A 111 -12.01 -14.49 -6.35
CA ASN A 111 -12.33 -15.28 -5.15
C ASN A 111 -12.43 -14.44 -3.86
N ASN A 112 -12.57 -13.12 -3.96
CA ASN A 112 -12.69 -12.18 -2.84
C ASN A 112 -11.49 -12.13 -1.86
N TYR A 113 -10.49 -13.00 -2.00
CA TYR A 113 -9.30 -13.00 -1.13
C TYR A 113 -8.57 -11.66 -1.12
N ILE A 114 -8.49 -10.98 -2.27
CA ILE A 114 -7.88 -9.65 -2.33
C ILE A 114 -8.66 -8.63 -1.50
N ASN A 115 -10.00 -8.69 -1.53
CA ASN A 115 -10.84 -7.82 -0.71
C ASN A 115 -10.68 -8.14 0.77
N GLU A 116 -10.59 -9.42 1.15
CA GLU A 116 -10.32 -9.83 2.53
C GLU A 116 -8.96 -9.30 3.02
N MET A 117 -7.93 -9.34 2.18
CA MET A 117 -6.60 -8.80 2.49
C MET A 117 -6.60 -7.27 2.63
N LEU A 118 -7.46 -6.57 1.87
CA LEU A 118 -7.64 -5.11 1.98
C LEU A 118 -8.39 -4.72 3.27
N ILE A 119 -9.40 -5.52 3.65
CA ILE A 119 -10.22 -5.30 4.86
C ILE A 119 -9.45 -5.67 6.13
N PHE A 120 -8.44 -6.54 6.02
CA PHE A 120 -7.63 -7.00 7.15
C PHE A 120 -7.16 -5.81 8.02
N PRO A 121 -7.27 -5.91 9.37
CA PRO A 121 -6.94 -4.82 10.29
C PRO A 121 -5.42 -4.71 10.48
N HIS A 122 -4.73 -4.17 9.46
CA HIS A 122 -3.29 -3.89 9.50
C HIS A 122 -2.95 -2.82 10.54
N ASN A 123 -1.88 -3.03 11.32
CA ASN A 123 -1.41 -2.06 12.31
C ASN A 123 -0.49 -1.01 11.68
N PHE A 124 -1.07 -0.09 10.89
CA PHE A 124 -0.30 0.94 10.21
C PHE A 124 0.33 1.98 11.15
N GLU A 125 -0.17 2.13 12.38
CA GLU A 125 0.36 3.13 13.32
C GLU A 125 1.76 2.76 13.82
N GLU A 126 2.05 1.46 13.95
CA GLU A 126 3.31 0.97 14.50
C GLU A 126 4.39 0.71 13.43
N ASP A 127 4.01 0.24 12.23
CA ASP A 127 4.96 -0.12 11.18
C ASP A 127 4.75 0.68 9.88
N GLU A 128 5.63 1.65 9.64
CA GLU A 128 5.71 2.45 8.41
C GLU A 128 6.00 1.58 7.17
N SER A 129 6.82 0.52 7.30
CA SER A 129 7.14 -0.37 6.19
C SER A 129 5.93 -1.18 5.73
N LEU A 130 5.07 -1.59 6.67
CA LEU A 130 3.79 -2.23 6.36
C LEU A 130 2.86 -1.26 5.63
N ARG A 131 2.77 -0.02 6.11
CA ARG A 131 1.98 1.04 5.48
C ARG A 131 2.44 1.32 4.04
N ASP A 132 3.74 1.49 3.81
CA ASP A 132 4.34 1.70 2.49
C ASP A 132 4.05 0.53 1.55
N GLN A 133 4.22 -0.70 2.04
CA GLN A 133 3.94 -1.88 1.24
C GLN A 133 2.46 -2.00 0.89
N PHE A 134 1.58 -1.63 1.81
CA PHE A 134 0.13 -1.66 1.59
C PHE A 134 -0.31 -0.64 0.53
N VAL A 135 0.16 0.61 0.58
CA VAL A 135 -0.19 1.60 -0.46
C VAL A 135 0.39 1.23 -1.82
N SER A 136 1.58 0.62 -1.85
CA SER A 136 2.14 0.08 -3.09
C SER A 136 1.26 -1.04 -3.66
N PHE A 137 0.79 -1.95 -2.81
CA PHE A 137 -0.14 -3.01 -3.21
C PHE A 137 -1.46 -2.44 -3.76
N MET A 138 -2.08 -1.48 -3.07
CA MET A 138 -3.28 -0.79 -3.56
C MET A 138 -3.06 -0.14 -4.94
N LYS A 139 -1.92 0.54 -5.10
CA LYS A 139 -1.55 1.14 -6.39
C LYS A 139 -1.43 0.06 -7.47
N THR A 140 -0.78 -1.07 -7.20
CA THR A 140 -0.70 -2.21 -8.13
C THR A 140 -2.07 -2.74 -8.54
N LEU A 141 -3.00 -2.88 -7.59
CA LEU A 141 -4.38 -3.27 -7.88
C LEU A 141 -5.08 -2.25 -8.77
N SER A 142 -4.94 -0.95 -8.45
CA SER A 142 -5.58 0.14 -9.17
C SER A 142 -5.18 0.20 -10.65
N LEU A 143 -3.94 -0.17 -10.97
CA LEU A 143 -3.41 -0.20 -12.34
C LEU A 143 -4.01 -1.33 -13.19
N ARG A 144 -4.65 -2.34 -12.56
CA ARG A 144 -5.34 -3.45 -13.23
C ARG A 144 -6.85 -3.22 -13.35
N LEU A 145 -7.35 -2.08 -12.89
CA LEU A 145 -8.75 -1.73 -13.00
C LEU A 145 -9.14 -1.38 -14.44
N ASN A 146 -10.24 -1.97 -14.87
CA ASN A 146 -10.92 -1.69 -16.13
C ASN A 146 -12.42 -2.03 -15.94
N PRO A 147 -13.30 -1.74 -16.93
CA PRO A 147 -14.72 -2.02 -16.80
C PRO A 147 -15.10 -3.49 -16.51
N GLN A 148 -14.20 -4.45 -16.78
CA GLN A 148 -14.42 -5.88 -16.52
C GLN A 148 -13.87 -6.33 -15.16
N THR A 149 -12.81 -5.70 -14.64
CA THR A 149 -12.15 -6.12 -13.40
C THR A 149 -12.64 -5.38 -12.16
N ILE A 150 -13.15 -4.16 -12.31
CA ILE A 150 -13.58 -3.33 -11.17
C ILE A 150 -14.65 -4.01 -10.29
N GLN A 151 -15.51 -4.82 -10.91
CA GLN A 151 -16.53 -5.59 -10.20
C GLN A 151 -15.96 -6.56 -9.15
N PHE A 152 -14.74 -7.06 -9.34
CA PHE A 152 -14.11 -8.00 -8.39
C PHE A 152 -13.66 -7.33 -7.09
N PHE A 153 -13.61 -6.00 -7.06
CA PHE A 153 -13.26 -5.24 -5.85
C PHE A 153 -14.49 -4.81 -5.04
N PHE A 154 -15.68 -5.30 -5.40
CA PHE A 154 -16.86 -5.21 -4.55
C PHE A 154 -17.03 -6.48 -3.73
N VAL A 155 -17.40 -6.31 -2.47
CA VAL A 155 -17.91 -7.40 -1.64
C VAL A 155 -19.40 -7.50 -1.88
N GLU A 156 -19.88 -8.64 -2.39
CA GLU A 156 -21.28 -8.77 -2.83
C GLU A 156 -22.27 -8.74 -1.66
N GLU A 157 -21.89 -9.24 -0.48
CA GLU A 157 -22.78 -9.29 0.68
C GLU A 157 -23.07 -7.92 1.27
N SER A 158 -22.06 -7.05 1.33
CA SER A 158 -22.16 -5.70 1.92
C SER A 158 -22.35 -4.60 0.87
N GLY A 159 -22.04 -4.89 -0.40
CA GLY A 159 -21.89 -3.86 -1.43
C GLY A 159 -20.71 -2.93 -1.20
N SER A 160 -19.82 -3.25 -0.25
CA SER A 160 -18.66 -2.41 0.05
C SER A 160 -17.62 -2.46 -1.05
N PHE A 161 -16.85 -1.39 -1.19
CA PHE A 161 -15.72 -1.29 -2.12
C PHE A 161 -14.43 -1.11 -1.31
N PRO A 162 -13.77 -2.20 -0.87
CA PRO A 162 -12.64 -2.11 0.04
C PRO A 162 -11.46 -1.33 -0.52
N LEU A 163 -11.10 -1.53 -1.80
CA LEU A 163 -9.97 -0.81 -2.40
C LEU A 163 -10.15 0.72 -2.33
N LEU A 164 -11.35 1.21 -2.65
CA LEU A 164 -11.67 2.63 -2.58
C LEU A 164 -11.74 3.13 -1.13
N SER A 165 -12.39 2.36 -0.26
CA SER A 165 -12.54 2.73 1.16
C SER A 165 -11.19 2.83 1.87
N ARG A 166 -10.31 1.84 1.67
CA ARG A 166 -8.96 1.83 2.23
C ARG A 166 -8.08 2.92 1.64
N ALA A 167 -8.21 3.23 0.34
CA ALA A 167 -7.47 4.34 -0.25
C ALA A 167 -7.81 5.69 0.40
N ILE A 168 -9.06 5.90 0.83
CA ILE A 168 -9.42 7.08 1.62
C ILE A 168 -8.84 7.02 3.02
N ASP A 169 -8.95 5.88 3.71
CA ASP A 169 -8.40 5.72 5.06
C ASP A 169 -6.91 6.07 5.11
N MET A 170 -6.18 5.76 4.03
CA MET A 170 -4.75 6.05 3.91
C MET A 170 -4.42 7.54 3.73
N LEU A 171 -5.38 8.40 3.39
CA LEU A 171 -5.16 9.86 3.25
C LEU A 171 -4.85 10.55 4.59
N HIS A 172 -5.31 9.96 5.70
CA HIS A 172 -5.06 10.42 7.06
C HIS A 172 -3.56 10.54 7.36
N PHE A 173 -2.74 9.63 6.82
CA PHE A 173 -1.32 9.61 7.10
C PHE A 173 -0.59 10.78 6.47
N ASN A 174 0.34 11.37 7.23
CA ASN A 174 0.99 12.60 6.80
C ASN A 174 2.13 12.43 5.78
N GLU A 175 2.53 11.19 5.53
CA GLU A 175 3.60 10.81 4.61
C GLU A 175 3.22 11.11 3.14
N PRO A 176 3.99 11.96 2.43
CA PRO A 176 3.66 12.35 1.05
C PRO A 176 3.53 11.16 0.10
N MET A 177 4.41 10.15 0.21
CA MET A 177 4.39 8.98 -0.66
C MET A 177 3.12 8.14 -0.49
N VAL A 178 2.69 7.95 0.77
CA VAL A 178 1.44 7.25 1.12
C VAL A 178 0.23 8.00 0.55
N ARG A 179 0.19 9.32 0.71
CA ARG A 179 -0.87 10.16 0.16
C ARG A 179 -0.91 10.09 -1.36
N ILE A 180 0.22 10.27 -2.06
CA ILE A 180 0.29 10.22 -3.53
C ILE A 180 -0.18 8.85 -4.06
N ALA A 181 0.24 7.75 -3.43
CA ALA A 181 -0.17 6.40 -3.84
C ALA A 181 -1.68 6.18 -3.63
N SER A 182 -2.23 6.69 -2.53
CA SER A 182 -3.66 6.61 -2.20
C SER A 182 -4.51 7.44 -3.16
N GLN A 183 -4.08 8.66 -3.47
CA GLN A 183 -4.71 9.54 -4.45
C GLN A 183 -4.68 8.93 -5.85
N THR A 184 -3.53 8.42 -6.27
CA THR A 184 -3.39 7.71 -7.55
C THR A 184 -4.38 6.55 -7.63
N THR A 185 -4.56 5.80 -6.53
CA THR A 185 -5.53 4.71 -6.45
C THR A 185 -6.97 5.21 -6.62
N ILE A 186 -7.37 6.27 -5.91
CA ILE A 186 -8.70 6.89 -6.02
C ILE A 186 -8.95 7.39 -7.45
N LEU A 187 -7.99 8.09 -8.05
CA LEU A 187 -8.08 8.63 -9.41
C LEU A 187 -8.20 7.50 -10.44
N ASN A 188 -7.43 6.41 -10.30
CA ASN A 188 -7.52 5.25 -11.17
C ASN A 188 -8.89 4.57 -11.08
N ILE A 189 -9.52 4.54 -9.90
CA ILE A 189 -10.87 4.03 -9.72
C ILE A 189 -11.89 4.93 -10.44
N PHE A 190 -11.82 6.25 -10.24
CA PHE A 190 -12.73 7.20 -10.90
C PHE A 190 -12.56 7.27 -12.42
N LYS A 191 -11.34 6.99 -12.91
CA LYS A 191 -11.06 6.88 -14.34
C LYS A 191 -11.81 5.72 -15.00
N VAL A 192 -12.14 4.66 -14.26
CA VAL A 192 -12.97 3.57 -14.78
C VAL A 192 -14.42 4.04 -14.82
N CYS A 193 -15.02 4.07 -16.01
CA CYS A 193 -16.37 4.56 -16.22
C CYS A 193 -17.49 3.62 -15.72
N ASP A 194 -17.40 3.11 -14.49
CA ASP A 194 -18.36 2.16 -13.91
C ASP A 194 -19.46 2.85 -13.07
N ASN A 195 -20.71 2.40 -13.23
CA ASN A 195 -21.86 2.97 -12.54
C ASN A 195 -21.91 2.58 -11.05
N ARG A 196 -21.52 1.36 -10.70
CA ARG A 196 -21.55 0.86 -9.31
C ARG A 196 -20.49 1.58 -8.48
N ALA A 197 -19.27 1.71 -9.02
CA ALA A 197 -18.19 2.49 -8.42
C ALA A 197 -18.56 3.96 -8.19
N ARG A 198 -19.14 4.63 -9.21
CA ARG A 198 -19.63 6.00 -9.05
C ARG A 198 -20.73 6.11 -7.99
N SER A 199 -21.69 5.18 -7.99
CA SER A 199 -22.79 5.21 -7.03
C SER A 199 -22.30 5.02 -5.60
N TYR A 200 -21.34 4.12 -5.39
CA TYR A 200 -20.69 3.92 -4.09
C TYR A 200 -19.93 5.16 -3.64
N ALA A 201 -19.13 5.76 -4.53
CA ALA A 201 -18.36 6.96 -4.24
C ALA A 201 -19.23 8.19 -3.89
N LEU A 202 -20.49 8.21 -4.34
CA LEU A 202 -21.45 9.28 -4.08
C LEU A 202 -22.35 9.03 -2.86
N GLN A 203 -22.13 7.94 -2.12
CA GLN A 203 -22.86 7.71 -0.86
C GLN A 203 -22.49 8.74 0.19
N ASP A 204 -23.46 9.21 0.96
CA ASP A 204 -23.28 10.30 1.95
C ASP A 204 -22.17 9.99 2.96
N GLU A 205 -22.14 8.77 3.51
CA GLU A 205 -21.13 8.33 4.48
C GLU A 205 -19.72 8.40 3.89
N PHE A 206 -19.58 7.93 2.65
CA PHE A 206 -18.30 7.91 1.94
C PHE A 206 -17.84 9.32 1.58
N MET A 207 -18.73 10.14 1.02
CA MET A 207 -18.45 11.54 0.67
C MET A 207 -18.07 12.36 1.90
N TYR A 208 -18.76 12.16 3.03
CA TYR A 208 -18.42 12.82 4.28
C TYR A 208 -16.99 12.48 4.72
N LYS A 209 -16.64 11.18 4.73
CA LYS A 209 -15.30 10.73 5.09
C LYS A 209 -14.22 11.27 4.16
N PHE A 210 -14.47 11.23 2.85
CA PHE A 210 -13.53 11.78 1.86
C PHE A 210 -13.28 13.27 2.07
N LEU A 211 -14.35 14.05 2.23
CA LEU A 211 -14.26 15.49 2.41
C LEU A 211 -13.64 15.85 3.76
N SER A 212 -13.89 15.09 4.83
CA SER A 212 -13.24 15.33 6.12
C SER A 212 -11.74 15.13 6.04
N GLU A 213 -11.25 14.10 5.34
CA GLU A 213 -9.81 13.91 5.12
C GLU A 213 -9.21 15.06 4.31
N ILE A 214 -9.90 15.53 3.26
CA ILE A 214 -9.43 16.69 2.48
C ILE A 214 -9.35 17.94 3.34
N VAL A 215 -10.37 18.22 4.17
CA VAL A 215 -10.35 19.37 5.07
C VAL A 215 -9.19 19.27 6.05
N LEU A 216 -8.95 18.10 6.65
CA LEU A 216 -7.83 17.89 7.56
C LEU A 216 -6.47 18.11 6.86
N ILE A 217 -6.32 17.64 5.62
CA ILE A 217 -5.12 17.88 4.82
C ILE A 217 -4.93 19.37 4.56
N MET A 218 -6.00 20.10 4.17
CA MET A 218 -5.94 21.54 3.94
C MET A 218 -5.60 22.32 5.21
N GLU A 219 -6.16 21.93 6.36
CA GLU A 219 -5.84 22.54 7.65
C GLU A 219 -4.37 22.31 8.02
N ASN A 220 -3.87 21.08 7.92
CA ASN A 220 -2.47 20.75 8.18
C ASN A 220 -1.52 21.52 7.26
N PHE A 221 -1.87 21.63 5.97
CA PHE A 221 -1.11 22.42 5.01
C PHE A 221 -1.07 23.90 5.41
N PHE A 222 -2.22 24.47 5.76
CA PHE A 222 -2.32 25.86 6.19
C PHE A 222 -1.47 26.13 7.44
N TYR A 223 -1.55 25.29 8.47
CA TYR A 223 -0.73 25.43 9.67
C TYR A 223 0.78 25.33 9.36
N THR A 224 1.16 24.40 8.51
CA THR A 224 2.57 24.22 8.11
C THR A 224 3.08 25.45 7.37
N LEU A 225 2.30 25.98 6.43
CA LEU A 225 2.64 27.20 5.69
C LEU A 225 2.79 28.40 6.62
N VAL A 226 1.85 28.61 7.54
CA VAL A 226 1.91 29.70 8.53
C VAL A 226 3.15 29.58 9.40
N HIS A 227 3.48 28.38 9.88
CA HIS A 227 4.68 28.15 10.67
C HIS A 227 5.95 28.48 9.88
N LEU A 228 6.06 28.02 8.63
CA LEU A 228 7.19 28.31 7.75
C LEU A 228 7.33 29.83 7.49
N CYS A 229 6.23 30.54 7.27
CA CYS A 229 6.25 31.99 7.09
C CYS A 229 6.73 32.73 8.36
N MET A 230 6.29 32.30 9.54
CA MET A 230 6.73 32.88 10.81
C MET A 230 8.22 32.61 11.08
N GLU A 231 8.70 31.40 10.80
CA GLU A 231 10.11 31.01 10.93
C GLU A 231 11.00 31.81 9.95
N TYR A 232 10.55 31.95 8.69
CA TYR A 232 11.22 32.80 7.70
C TYR A 232 11.34 34.24 8.18
N HIS A 233 10.24 34.81 8.68
CA HIS A 233 10.24 36.17 9.18
C HIS A 233 11.22 36.35 10.35
N ALA A 234 11.21 35.45 11.34
CA ALA A 234 12.12 35.51 12.47
C ALA A 234 13.59 35.46 12.04
N LEU A 235 13.95 34.53 11.12
CA LEU A 235 15.30 34.41 10.60
C LEU A 235 15.71 35.60 9.72
N SER A 236 14.78 36.21 8.97
CA SER A 236 15.07 37.41 8.18
C SER A 236 15.40 38.61 9.07
N VAL A 237 14.65 38.81 10.16
CA VAL A 237 14.90 39.88 11.12
C VAL A 237 16.22 39.65 11.85
N GLU A 238 16.53 38.40 12.18
CA GLU A 238 17.80 38.03 12.77
C GLU A 238 18.96 38.32 11.81
N LEU A 239 18.84 37.94 10.52
CA LEU A 239 19.85 38.20 9.50
C LEU A 239 20.15 39.70 9.35
N ASP A 240 19.12 40.55 9.35
CA ASP A 240 19.25 42.00 9.27
C ASP A 240 19.99 42.60 10.48
N SER A 241 20.02 41.89 11.61
CA SER A 241 20.70 42.30 12.84
C SER A 241 22.14 41.76 13.00
N VAL A 242 22.58 40.85 12.11
CA VAL A 242 23.91 40.23 12.21
C VAL A 242 25.02 41.19 11.76
N ASP A 243 26.03 41.35 12.62
CA ASP A 243 27.27 42.03 12.25
C ASP A 243 28.06 41.19 11.21
N LEU A 244 28.30 41.78 10.03
CA LEU A 244 28.95 41.14 8.87
C LEU A 244 30.37 40.60 9.16
N SER A 245 30.93 40.95 10.32
CA SER A 245 32.19 40.43 10.84
C SER A 245 32.11 38.93 11.21
N ASN A 246 30.92 38.40 11.54
CA ASN A 246 30.73 37.00 11.91
C ASN A 246 30.20 36.14 10.74
N LYS A 247 31.07 35.96 9.74
CA LYS A 247 30.74 35.31 8.46
C LYS A 247 30.13 33.90 8.60
N SER A 248 30.59 33.11 9.56
CA SER A 248 30.07 31.76 9.84
C SER A 248 28.60 31.77 10.31
N TYR A 249 28.22 32.76 11.12
CA TYR A 249 26.86 32.91 11.62
C TYR A 249 25.91 33.34 10.50
N TYR A 250 26.33 34.30 9.67
CA TYR A 250 25.58 34.75 8.50
C TYR A 250 25.32 33.61 7.50
N GLU A 251 26.34 32.81 7.18
CA GLU A 251 26.21 31.64 6.30
C GLU A 251 25.22 30.60 6.85
N THR A 252 25.17 30.45 8.18
CA THR A 252 24.24 29.52 8.85
C THR A 252 22.77 29.98 8.71
N ILE A 253 22.49 31.26 8.93
CA ILE A 253 21.12 31.80 8.81
C ILE A 253 20.67 31.80 7.35
N SER A 254 21.54 32.20 6.43
CA SER A 254 21.26 32.17 4.99
C SER A 254 20.98 30.75 4.49
N TYR A 255 21.70 29.74 4.99
CA TYR A 255 21.40 28.33 4.68
C TYR A 255 20.01 27.90 5.19
N LYS A 256 19.62 28.29 6.41
CA LYS A 256 18.29 27.97 6.96
C LYS A 256 17.16 28.61 6.15
N LEU A 257 17.32 29.87 5.73
CA LEU A 257 16.35 30.57 4.88
C LEU A 257 16.15 29.85 3.53
N ASN A 258 17.23 29.48 2.84
CA ASN A 258 17.15 28.70 1.60
C ASN A 258 16.44 27.35 1.81
N ARG A 259 16.63 26.70 2.96
CA ARG A 259 15.96 25.44 3.27
C ARG A 259 14.45 25.61 3.46
N ILE A 260 14.02 26.73 4.07
CA ILE A 260 12.59 27.05 4.20
C ILE A 260 11.98 27.33 2.83
N GLU A 261 12.66 28.08 1.96
CA GLU A 261 12.19 28.35 0.59
C GLU A 261 12.03 27.06 -0.23
N LEU A 262 12.97 26.12 -0.12
CA LEU A 262 12.84 24.80 -0.73
C LEU A 262 11.64 24.03 -0.16
N SER A 263 11.46 24.03 1.16
CA SER A 263 10.32 23.35 1.81
C SER A 263 8.97 23.93 1.37
N VAL A 264 8.86 25.24 1.18
CA VAL A 264 7.65 25.89 0.68
C VAL A 264 7.39 25.47 -0.77
N ASN A 265 8.42 25.45 -1.61
CA ASN A 265 8.28 25.00 -3.01
C ASN A 265 7.88 23.53 -3.13
N ASP A 266 8.44 22.65 -2.28
CA ASP A 266 8.07 21.24 -2.24
C ASP A 266 6.60 21.05 -1.82
N GLN A 267 6.13 21.85 -0.86
CA GLN A 267 4.73 21.84 -0.44
C GLN A 267 3.79 22.33 -1.55
N ILE A 268 4.14 23.40 -2.27
CA ILE A 268 3.36 23.91 -3.41
C ILE A 268 3.29 22.86 -4.54
N SER A 269 4.44 22.30 -4.92
CA SER A 269 4.55 21.20 -5.90
C SER A 269 3.62 20.04 -5.54
N ALA A 270 3.62 19.61 -4.28
CA ALA A 270 2.79 18.49 -3.84
C ALA A 270 1.27 18.79 -3.91
N THR A 271 0.87 20.06 -3.86
CA THR A 271 -0.54 20.48 -3.99
C THR A 271 -0.99 20.74 -5.42
N GLU A 272 -0.09 21.11 -6.34
CA GLU A 272 -0.44 21.30 -7.76
C GLU A 272 -0.86 20.00 -8.44
N ASP A 273 -0.37 18.84 -7.99
CA ASP A 273 -0.79 17.54 -8.52
C ASP A 273 -2.27 17.17 -8.20
N TRP A 274 -2.96 17.97 -7.38
CA TRP A 274 -4.38 17.77 -7.02
C TRP A 274 -5.39 18.62 -7.78
N PHE A 275 -4.98 19.80 -8.28
CA PHE A 275 -5.86 20.83 -8.84
C PHE A 275 -5.62 21.05 -10.33
#